data_AF-D1YFZ3-F1
#
_entry.id   AF-D1YFZ3-F1
#
_cell.length_a   1.000
_cell.length_b   1.000
_cell.length_c   1.000
_cell.angle_alpha   90.00
_cell.angle_beta   90.00
_cell.angle_gamma   90.00
#
_symmetry.space_group_name_H-M   'P 1'
#
loop_
_entity.id
_entity.type
_entity.pdbx_description
1 polymer ?
#
loop_
_entity_poly.entity_id
_entity_poly.type
_entity_poly.pdbx_seq_one_letter_code
_entity_poly.pdbx_strand_id
1 'polypeptide(L)'
;MKYPDKLLAEVKERSKGMRLEGINFGAGPAHPKLMIIGEAPGREEIESLIPFHGASGKELMKSLASIGLKREDVYITSAVRSRPYSVKKVFSKKENKEVTKYPNRKPTKKKF
;
A
#
# COMPACT_ATOMS: atom_id res chain seq x y z
N MET A 1 -15.68 -2.57 -4.07
CA MET A 1 -16.36 -2.08 -2.84
C MET A 1 -16.26 -0.56 -2.82
N LYS A 2 -17.35 0.16 -2.52
CA LYS A 2 -17.34 1.63 -2.37
C LYS A 2 -17.76 1.96 -0.95
N TYR A 3 -16.95 2.73 -0.21
CA TYR A 3 -17.32 3.16 1.13
C TYR A 3 -18.25 4.38 1.08
N PRO A 4 -19.18 4.51 2.05
CA PRO A 4 -19.94 5.73 2.25
C PRO A 4 -19.04 6.96 2.44
N ASP A 5 -19.36 8.07 1.77
CA ASP A 5 -18.56 9.30 1.82
C ASP A 5 -18.41 9.87 3.24
N LYS A 6 -19.43 9.71 4.08
CA LYS A 6 -19.39 10.09 5.50
C LYS A 6 -18.26 9.40 6.26
N LEU A 7 -18.06 8.10 6.04
CA LEU A 7 -16.98 7.35 6.69
C LEU A 7 -15.61 7.80 6.18
N LEU A 8 -15.49 8.11 4.89
CA LEU A 8 -14.25 8.63 4.33
C LEU A 8 -13.89 10.01 4.89
N ALA A 9 -14.89 10.88 5.08
CA ALA A 9 -14.70 12.17 5.72
C ALA A 9 -14.25 12.04 7.18
N GLU A 10 -14.87 11.12 7.93
CA GLU A 10 -14.52 10.86 9.32
C GLU A 10 -13.09 10.30 9.48
N VAL A 11 -12.70 9.35 8.62
CA VAL A 11 -11.33 8.82 8.62
C VAL A 11 -10.33 9.92 8.28
N LYS A 12 -10.63 10.77 7.29
CA LYS A 12 -9.77 11.92 6.94
C LYS A 12 -9.56 12.84 8.13
N GLU A 13 -10.63 13.23 8.84
CA GLU A 13 -10.51 14.11 9.99
C GLU A 13 -9.74 13.46 11.14
N ARG A 14 -10.02 12.20 11.47
CA ARG A 14 -9.32 11.47 12.54
C ARG A 14 -7.84 11.23 12.22
N SER A 15 -7.50 11.08 10.94
CA SER A 15 -6.12 10.88 10.48
C SER A 15 -5.32 12.18 10.33
N LYS A 16 -5.94 13.34 10.54
CA LYS A 16 -5.30 14.65 10.39
C LYS A 16 -4.10 14.77 11.33
N GLY A 17 -2.97 15.20 10.79
CA GLY A 17 -1.69 15.28 11.53
C GLY A 17 -0.92 13.95 11.62
N MET A 18 -1.52 12.83 11.23
CA MET A 18 -0.81 11.56 11.08
C MET A 18 -0.07 11.52 9.75
N ARG A 19 1.02 10.74 9.69
CA ARG A 19 1.82 10.55 8.47
C ARG A 19 1.24 9.40 7.66
N LEU A 20 0.01 9.57 7.20
CA LEU A 20 -0.75 8.61 6.41
C LEU A 20 -1.07 9.17 5.02
N GLU A 21 -1.01 8.33 4.00
CA GLU A 21 -1.22 8.71 2.60
C GLU A 21 -2.23 7.77 1.93
N GLY A 22 -3.21 8.37 1.25
CA GLY A 22 -4.20 7.66 0.45
C GLY A 22 -5.07 6.65 1.20
N ILE A 23 -5.95 5.99 0.46
CA ILE A 23 -6.78 4.89 0.97
C ILE A 23 -6.82 3.81 -0.12
N ASN A 24 -6.43 2.59 0.22
CA ASN A 24 -6.61 1.41 -0.62
C ASN A 24 -7.86 0.65 -0.17
N PHE A 25 -8.82 0.46 -1.09
CA PHE A 25 -10.12 -0.14 -0.81
C PHE A 25 -10.14 -1.67 -0.84
N GLY A 26 -9.01 -2.32 -1.11
CA GLY A 26 -9.01 -3.74 -1.43
C GLY A 26 -9.65 -4.00 -2.79
N ALA A 27 -9.42 -5.20 -3.33
CA ALA A 27 -9.94 -5.60 -4.63
C ALA A 27 -10.12 -7.11 -4.70
N GLY A 28 -11.15 -7.55 -5.42
CA GLY A 28 -11.48 -8.95 -5.65
C GLY A 28 -12.99 -9.18 -5.77
N PRO A 29 -13.41 -10.43 -5.99
CA PRO A 29 -14.82 -10.80 -6.09
C PRO A 29 -15.52 -10.70 -4.72
N ALA A 30 -16.85 -10.61 -4.74
CA ALA A 30 -17.68 -10.60 -3.52
C ALA A 30 -17.65 -11.95 -2.78
N HIS A 31 -17.46 -13.05 -3.52
CA HIS A 31 -17.37 -14.41 -3.01
C HIS A 31 -16.03 -15.03 -3.41
N PRO A 32 -14.91 -14.62 -2.78
CA PRO A 32 -13.59 -15.15 -3.12
C PRO A 32 -13.41 -16.57 -2.57
N LYS A 33 -12.57 -17.36 -3.23
CA LYS A 33 -12.10 -18.65 -2.70
C LYS A 33 -11.16 -18.46 -1.51
N LEU A 34 -10.42 -17.34 -1.50
CA LEU A 34 -9.48 -16.97 -0.45
C LEU A 34 -9.47 -15.45 -0.24
N MET A 35 -9.47 -15.02 1.02
CA MET A 35 -9.23 -13.64 1.40
C MET A 35 -7.82 -13.48 1.95
N ILE A 36 -7.06 -12.53 1.40
CA ILE A 36 -5.70 -12.20 1.81
C ILE A 36 -5.69 -10.82 2.44
N ILE A 37 -5.14 -10.73 3.64
CA ILE A 37 -5.05 -9.48 4.42
C ILE A 37 -3.57 -9.20 4.71
N GLY A 38 -3.03 -8.16 4.08
CA GLY A 38 -1.70 -7.63 4.39
C GLY A 38 -1.71 -6.66 5.57
N GLU A 39 -0.56 -6.08 5.89
CA GLU A 39 -0.43 -5.10 6.97
C GLU A 39 -0.98 -3.72 6.56
N ALA A 40 -0.27 -3.05 5.65
CA ALA A 40 -0.57 -1.70 5.17
C ALA A 40 -0.23 -1.58 3.67
N PRO A 41 -0.87 -0.66 2.93
CA PRO A 41 -0.57 -0.47 1.53
C PRO A 41 0.81 0.16 1.28
N GLY A 42 1.47 -0.28 0.22
CA GLY A 42 2.70 0.29 -0.30
C GLY A 42 2.49 1.57 -1.11
N ARG A 43 3.58 2.25 -1.50
CA ARG A 43 3.50 3.48 -2.31
C ARG A 43 2.84 3.24 -3.67
N GLU A 44 3.32 2.23 -4.39
CA GLU A 44 2.79 1.85 -5.70
C GLU A 44 1.31 1.45 -5.62
N GLU A 45 0.85 0.94 -4.48
CA GLU A 45 -0.53 0.52 -4.26
C GLU A 45 -1.47 1.70 -3.98
N ILE A 46 -0.95 2.77 -3.37
CA ILE A 46 -1.69 4.03 -3.24
C ILE A 46 -1.79 4.74 -4.60
N GLU A 47 -0.72 4.72 -5.38
CA GLU A 47 -0.68 5.34 -6.72
C GLU A 47 -1.57 4.60 -7.72
N SER A 48 -1.56 3.26 -7.71
CA SER A 48 -2.34 2.42 -8.64
C SER A 48 -3.75 2.06 -8.13
N LEU A 49 -4.00 2.19 -6.82
CA LEU A 49 -5.19 1.67 -6.14
C LEU A 49 -5.36 0.13 -6.25
N ILE A 50 -4.30 -0.58 -6.65
CA ILE A 50 -4.29 -2.04 -6.76
C ILE A 50 -3.56 -2.62 -5.52
N PRO A 51 -4.23 -3.41 -4.66
CA PRO A 51 -3.59 -4.05 -3.51
C PRO A 51 -2.47 -4.99 -3.95
N PHE A 52 -1.33 -5.04 -3.24
CA PHE A 52 -0.23 -5.95 -3.59
C PHE A 52 0.16 -5.82 -5.08
N HIS A 53 0.42 -4.59 -5.54
CA HIS A 53 0.87 -4.31 -6.92
C HIS A 53 2.41 -4.31 -7.05
N GLY A 54 3.12 -4.01 -5.96
CA GLY A 54 4.57 -3.89 -5.96
C GLY A 54 5.32 -5.23 -6.03
N ALA A 55 6.62 -5.20 -5.71
CA ALA A 55 7.49 -6.38 -5.79
C ALA A 55 6.96 -7.59 -4.97
N SER A 56 6.50 -7.37 -3.73
CA SER A 56 5.88 -8.42 -2.91
C SER A 56 4.58 -8.95 -3.54
N GLY A 57 3.84 -8.10 -4.23
CA GLY A 57 2.65 -8.46 -4.98
C GLY A 57 2.92 -9.42 -6.13
N LYS A 58 4.02 -9.21 -6.85
CA LYS A 58 4.46 -10.12 -7.93
C LYS A 58 4.75 -11.51 -7.38
N GLU A 59 5.41 -11.62 -6.23
CA GLU A 59 5.65 -12.91 -5.58
C GLU A 59 4.35 -13.55 -5.10
N LEU A 60 3.44 -12.76 -4.51
CA LEU A 60 2.12 -13.28 -4.13
C LEU A 60 1.36 -13.87 -5.32
N MET A 61 1.38 -13.22 -6.48
CA MET A 61 0.73 -13.75 -7.68
C MET A 61 1.34 -15.08 -8.14
N LYS A 62 2.68 -15.25 -8.02
CA LYS A 62 3.33 -16.54 -8.31
C LYS A 62 2.90 -17.62 -7.32
N SER A 63 2.82 -17.29 -6.02
CA SER A 63 2.35 -18.23 -5.01
C SER A 63 0.91 -18.67 -5.25
N LEU A 64 0.02 -17.73 -5.58
CA LEU A 64 -1.36 -18.06 -5.97
C LEU A 64 -1.41 -18.97 -7.21
N ALA A 65 -0.64 -18.65 -8.24
CA ALA A 65 -0.57 -19.47 -9.45
C ALA A 65 -0.09 -20.89 -9.15
N SER A 66 0.84 -21.08 -8.21
CA SER A 66 1.35 -22.41 -7.83
C SER A 66 0.29 -23.31 -7.19
N ILE A 67 -0.78 -22.73 -6.64
CA ILE A 67 -1.93 -23.45 -6.09
C ILE A 67 -3.16 -23.36 -7.00
N GLY A 68 -2.99 -22.97 -8.27
CA GLY A 68 -4.06 -22.91 -9.26
C GLY A 68 -5.05 -21.76 -9.08
N LEU A 69 -4.72 -20.73 -8.30
CA LEU A 69 -5.56 -19.55 -8.08
C LEU A 69 -5.07 -18.36 -8.91
N LYS A 70 -6.04 -17.60 -9.46
CA LYS A 70 -5.79 -16.32 -10.11
C LYS A 70 -6.14 -15.17 -9.17
N ARG A 71 -5.76 -13.95 -9.56
CA ARG A 71 -6.13 -12.75 -8.81
C ARG A 71 -7.64 -12.56 -8.75
N GLU A 72 -8.34 -12.91 -9.83
CA GLU A 72 -9.80 -12.85 -9.91
C GLU A 72 -10.51 -13.86 -8.97
N ASP A 73 -9.82 -14.90 -8.51
CA ASP A 73 -10.36 -15.89 -7.57
C ASP A 73 -10.29 -15.45 -6.10
N VAL A 74 -9.52 -14.40 -5.80
CA VAL A 74 -9.16 -14.01 -4.43
C VAL A 74 -9.52 -12.55 -4.14
N TYR A 75 -9.81 -12.27 -2.87
CA TYR A 75 -9.98 -10.90 -2.40
C TYR A 75 -8.76 -10.47 -1.61
N ILE A 76 -8.16 -9.34 -1.97
CA ILE A 76 -6.92 -8.85 -1.37
C ILE A 76 -7.16 -7.49 -0.73
N THR A 77 -6.75 -7.32 0.52
CA THR A 77 -6.81 -6.05 1.24
C THR A 77 -5.69 -5.96 2.30
N SER A 78 -5.75 -4.95 3.16
CA SER A 78 -4.81 -4.70 4.25
C SER A 78 -5.54 -4.36 5.54
N ALA A 79 -4.94 -4.71 6.67
CA ALA A 79 -5.48 -4.46 8.01
C ALA A 79 -5.65 -2.97 8.27
N VAL A 80 -4.65 -2.16 7.87
CA VAL A 80 -4.81 -0.71 7.75
C VAL A 80 -4.93 -0.31 6.29
N ARG A 81 -5.76 0.70 6.02
CA ARG A 81 -6.17 1.06 4.66
C ARG A 81 -5.37 2.21 4.05
N SER A 82 -4.56 2.90 4.86
CA SER A 82 -3.73 4.04 4.43
C SER A 82 -2.26 3.71 4.58
N ARG A 83 -1.43 4.29 3.71
CA ARG A 83 0.01 4.04 3.74
C ARG A 83 0.67 4.88 4.83
N PRO A 84 1.35 4.28 5.81
CA PRO A 84 2.26 5.02 6.67
C PRO A 84 3.49 5.47 5.89
N TYR A 85 3.89 6.71 6.07
CA TYR A 85 5.09 7.25 5.43
C TYR A 85 6.00 7.99 6.42
N SER A 86 7.28 8.03 6.07
CA SER A 86 8.24 8.93 6.72
C SER A 86 8.79 9.90 5.70
N VAL A 87 9.14 11.09 6.17
CA VAL A 87 9.90 12.10 5.45
C VAL A 87 11.15 12.46 6.26
N LYS A 88 12.24 12.72 5.55
CA LYS A 88 13.48 13.26 6.09
C LYS A 88 13.79 14.55 5.37
N LYS A 89 14.04 15.63 6.11
CA LYS A 89 14.62 16.85 5.55
C LYS A 89 16.12 16.63 5.39
N VAL A 90 16.63 16.91 4.20
CA VAL A 90 18.05 16.71 3.87
C VAL A 90 18.52 17.91 3.07
N PHE A 91 19.69 18.44 3.37
CA PHE A 91 20.28 19.51 2.56
C PHE A 91 20.79 18.95 1.22
N SER A 92 20.25 19.44 0.11
CA SER A 92 20.71 19.08 -1.24
C SER A 92 21.85 20.03 -1.64
N LYS A 93 23.09 19.54 -1.65
CA LYS A 93 24.24 20.31 -2.15
C LYS A 93 24.08 20.71 -3.62
N LYS A 94 23.40 19.87 -4.43
CA LYS A 94 23.16 20.13 -5.86
C LYS A 94 22.22 21.32 -6.09
N GLU A 95 21.23 21.48 -5.22
CA GLU A 95 20.21 22.54 -5.36
C GLU A 95 20.39 23.66 -4.33
N ASN A 96 21.48 23.63 -3.56
CA ASN A 96 21.80 24.54 -2.44
C ASN A 96 20.61 24.86 -1.53
N LYS A 97 19.75 23.87 -1.26
CA LYS A 97 18.51 24.05 -0.50
C LYS A 97 18.13 22.81 0.29
N GLU A 98 17.34 23.00 1.33
CA GLU A 98 16.75 21.90 2.09
C GLU A 98 15.64 21.22 1.26
N VAL A 99 15.75 19.90 1.06
CA VAL A 99 14.78 19.11 0.31
C VAL A 99 14.15 18.05 1.21
N THR A 100 12.85 17.85 1.04
CA THR A 100 12.13 16.77 1.72
C THR A 100 12.28 15.49 0.91
N LYS A 101 12.93 14.47 1.49
CA LYS A 101 13.05 13.13 0.90
C LYS A 101 12.07 12.18 1.55
N TYR A 102 11.39 11.38 0.73
CA TYR A 102 10.62 10.22 1.15
C TYR A 102 11.54 9.00 1.08
N PRO A 103 12.11 8.50 2.19
CA PRO A 103 12.96 7.32 2.17
C PRO A 103 12.15 6.10 1.73
N ASN A 104 12.16 5.81 0.42
CA ASN A 104 11.81 4.49 -0.10
C ASN A 104 12.98 3.56 0.20
N ARG A 105 13.02 2.94 1.39
CA ARG A 105 14.06 1.95 1.69
C ARG A 105 13.75 0.68 0.91
N LYS A 106 14.35 0.47 -0.27
CA LYS A 106 14.57 -0.89 -0.76
C LYS A 106 15.48 -1.58 0.27
N PRO A 107 15.13 -2.76 0.82
CA PRO A 107 16.06 -3.49 1.68
C PRO A 107 17.38 -3.68 0.92
N THR A 108 18.47 -3.18 1.48
CA THR A 108 19.81 -3.42 0.94
C THR A 108 20.07 -4.92 0.98
N LYS A 109 20.57 -5.49 -0.13
CA LYS A 109 20.85 -6.93 -0.35
C LYS A 109 21.80 -7.61 0.66
N LYS A 110 22.13 -6.96 1.78
CA LYS A 110 23.17 -7.35 2.74
C LYS A 110 22.66 -8.08 3.99
N LYS A 111 21.43 -8.61 3.97
CA LYS A 111 20.87 -9.38 5.08
C LYS A 111 20.00 -10.54 4.57
N PHE A 112 20.62 -11.50 3.91
CA PHE A 112 20.22 -12.91 3.84
C PHE A 112 21.50 -13.73 3.69
#